data_AF-X0ZMV2-F1
#
_entry.id   AF-X0ZMV2-F1
#
_cell.length_a   1.000
_cell.length_b   1.000
_cell.length_c   1.000
_cell.angle_alpha   90.00
_cell.angle_beta   90.00
_cell.angle_gamma   90.00
#
_symmetry.space_group_name_H-M   'P 1'
#
loop_
_entity.id
_entity.type
_entity.pdbx_description
1 polymer ?
#
loop_
_entity_poly.entity_id
_entity_poly.type
_entity_poly.pdbx_seq_one_letter_code
_entity_poly.pdbx_strand_id
1 'polypeptide(L)'
;IIGQYNLIFGFPNETDRHVMESLAFAARLKRVNPDCLLPMFYFTPHPGVPLLAEAIACGYQPPGTLREWAELSWSYAEPVMPWIRRPRRLKDRILRAIVFYLPLAFPGEVTRGTLKHVRSRMRSLPDAPWMWPMHWLARLRVWLRFYGLAWEWRVFNWVRG
;
A
#
# COMPACT_ATOMS: atom_id res chain seq x y z
N ILE A 1 -15.29 -1.32 17.87
CA ILE A 1 -14.33 -0.21 17.60
C ILE A 1 -13.61 -0.52 16.30
N ILE A 2 -13.62 0.39 15.32
CA ILE A 2 -12.86 0.24 14.08
C ILE A 2 -11.45 0.78 14.31
N GLY A 3 -10.43 -0.09 14.32
CA GLY A 3 -9.04 0.33 14.48
C GLY A 3 -8.45 0.83 13.17
N GLN A 4 -7.70 1.92 13.21
CA GLN A 4 -6.95 2.43 12.06
C GLN A 4 -5.45 2.41 12.36
N TYR A 5 -4.67 1.83 11.45
CA TYR A 5 -3.21 1.74 11.56
C TYR A 5 -2.59 2.33 10.29
N ASN A 6 -1.86 3.44 10.45
CA ASN A 6 -1.17 4.09 9.35
C ASN A 6 0.14 3.36 9.06
N LEU A 7 0.34 2.95 7.82
CA LEU A 7 1.57 2.30 7.37
C LEU A 7 2.35 3.29 6.50
N ILE A 8 3.61 3.50 6.80
CA ILE A 8 4.50 4.38 6.04
C ILE A 8 5.59 3.52 5.40
N PHE A 9 5.86 3.74 4.13
CA PHE A 9 6.88 3.04 3.36
C PHE A 9 7.80 4.03 2.66
N GLY A 10 8.90 3.54 2.11
CA GLY A 10 9.82 4.32 1.28
C GLY A 10 10.84 5.12 2.06
N PHE A 11 11.19 4.70 3.27
CA PHE A 11 12.24 5.37 4.06
C PHE A 11 13.61 5.27 3.36
N PRO A 12 14.51 6.25 3.59
CA PRO A 12 15.92 6.07 3.29
C PRO A 12 16.43 4.77 3.92
N ASN A 13 17.25 4.02 3.19
CA ASN A 13 17.78 2.71 3.63
C ASN A 13 16.72 1.61 3.90
N GLU A 14 15.44 1.82 3.51
CA GLU A 14 14.44 0.76 3.63
C GLU A 14 14.77 -0.41 2.69
N THR A 15 14.96 -1.59 3.27
CA THR A 15 15.23 -2.80 2.50
C THR A 15 13.94 -3.48 2.08
N ASP A 16 14.02 -4.32 1.05
CA ASP A 16 12.90 -5.16 0.64
C ASP A 16 12.39 -6.03 1.80
N ARG A 17 13.27 -6.48 2.70
CA ARG A 17 12.88 -7.23 3.91
C ARG A 17 11.99 -6.40 4.83
N HIS A 18 12.34 -5.14 5.11
CA HIS A 18 11.54 -4.25 5.98
C HIS A 18 10.13 -4.03 5.40
N VAL A 19 10.04 -3.80 4.09
CA VAL A 19 8.75 -3.68 3.40
C VAL A 19 7.91 -4.95 3.59
N MET A 20 8.52 -6.13 3.42
CA MET A 20 7.82 -7.41 3.58
C MET A 20 7.38 -7.68 5.02
N GLU A 21 8.15 -7.24 6.02
CA GLU A 21 7.77 -7.32 7.43
C GLU A 21 6.57 -6.42 7.75
N SER A 22 6.57 -5.17 7.24
CA SER A 22 5.44 -4.25 7.35
C SER A 22 4.16 -4.82 6.70
N LEU A 23 4.29 -5.46 5.53
CA LEU A 23 3.15 -6.14 4.88
C LEU A 23 2.69 -7.38 5.66
N ALA A 24 3.59 -8.14 6.27
CA ALA A 24 3.23 -9.26 7.13
C ALA A 24 2.50 -8.79 8.40
N PHE A 25 2.91 -7.66 8.97
CA PHE A 25 2.22 -7.01 10.07
C PHE A 25 0.79 -6.58 9.66
N ALA A 26 0.66 -5.93 8.51
CA ALA A 26 -0.63 -5.57 7.93
C ALA A 26 -1.55 -6.79 7.74
N ALA A 27 -1.01 -7.91 7.26
CA ALA A 27 -1.74 -9.17 7.13
C ALA A 27 -2.23 -9.71 8.49
N ARG A 28 -1.37 -9.64 9.52
CA ARG A 28 -1.74 -10.07 10.88
C ARG A 28 -2.88 -9.20 11.44
N LEU A 29 -2.81 -7.87 11.23
CA LEU A 29 -3.88 -6.96 11.63
C LEU A 29 -5.21 -7.31 10.97
N LYS A 30 -5.20 -7.57 9.65
CA LYS A 30 -6.40 -7.96 8.89
C LYS A 30 -6.95 -9.33 9.28
N ARG A 31 -6.09 -10.26 9.69
CA ARG A 31 -6.51 -11.56 10.21
C ARG A 31 -7.22 -11.45 11.56
N VAL A 32 -6.78 -10.54 12.43
CA VAL A 32 -7.38 -10.31 13.75
C VAL A 32 -8.65 -9.46 13.64
N ASN A 33 -8.61 -8.42 12.82
CA ASN A 33 -9.73 -7.52 12.59
C ASN A 33 -9.81 -7.17 11.09
N PRO A 34 -10.63 -7.89 10.30
CA PRO A 34 -10.81 -7.61 8.87
C PRO A 34 -11.29 -6.18 8.58
N ASP A 35 -11.98 -5.55 9.54
CA ASP A 35 -12.52 -4.19 9.45
C ASP A 35 -11.53 -3.09 9.78
N CYS A 36 -10.31 -3.44 10.21
CA CYS A 36 -9.31 -2.42 10.47
C CYS A 36 -8.95 -1.64 9.20
N LEU A 37 -8.72 -0.34 9.34
CA LEU A 37 -8.27 0.49 8.24
C LEU A 37 -6.75 0.50 8.18
N LEU A 38 -6.20 0.31 6.98
CA LEU A 38 -4.76 0.34 6.72
C LEU A 38 -4.42 1.41 5.67
N PRO A 39 -4.55 2.72 5.98
CA PRO A 39 -4.05 3.75 5.10
C PRO A 39 -2.54 3.61 4.92
N MET A 40 -2.09 3.75 3.68
CA MET A 40 -0.69 3.62 3.30
C MET A 40 -0.15 4.96 2.82
N PHE A 41 0.99 5.36 3.35
CA PHE A 41 1.69 6.60 3.06
C PHE A 41 3.10 6.28 2.59
N TYR A 42 3.74 7.25 1.95
CA TYR A 42 5.16 7.22 1.68
C TYR A 42 5.86 8.23 2.59
N PHE A 43 7.08 7.90 2.99
CA PHE A 43 7.92 8.81 3.73
C PHE A 43 8.24 10.02 2.85
N THR A 44 8.09 11.18 3.46
CA THR A 44 8.18 12.46 2.81
C THR A 44 9.16 13.31 3.59
N PRO A 45 10.39 13.53 3.08
CA PRO A 45 11.38 14.33 3.77
C PRO A 45 10.96 15.81 3.76
N HIS A 46 10.93 16.42 4.94
CA HIS A 46 10.61 17.83 5.11
C HIS A 46 11.50 18.45 6.20
N PRO A 47 11.57 19.79 6.31
CA PRO A 47 12.38 20.43 7.34
C PRO A 47 11.95 19.99 8.75
N GLY A 48 12.93 19.78 9.63
CA GLY A 48 12.71 19.45 11.04
C GLY A 48 12.63 17.96 11.38
N VAL A 49 12.71 17.03 10.41
CA VAL A 49 12.83 15.60 10.72
C VAL A 49 14.28 15.10 10.66
N PRO A 50 14.71 14.23 11.59
CA PRO A 50 16.08 13.69 11.60
C PRO A 50 16.46 12.98 10.29
N LEU A 51 15.50 12.29 9.67
CA LEU A 51 15.67 11.53 8.43
C LEU A 51 15.89 12.41 7.18
N LEU A 52 15.75 13.74 7.28
CA LEU A 52 16.00 14.64 6.15
C LEU A 52 17.48 14.57 5.71
N ALA A 53 18.42 14.54 6.65
CA ALA A 53 19.85 14.46 6.33
C ALA A 53 20.20 13.17 5.57
N GLU A 54 19.62 12.04 5.98
CA GLU A 54 19.78 10.76 5.30
C GLU A 54 19.17 10.78 3.89
N ALA A 55 17.97 11.36 3.75
CA ALA A 55 17.33 11.52 2.44
C ALA A 55 18.22 12.33 1.49
N ILE A 56 18.80 13.44 1.95
CA ILE A 56 19.73 14.28 1.17
C ILE A 56 20.97 13.49 0.77
N ALA A 57 21.57 12.75 1.71
CA ALA A 57 22.73 11.90 1.43
C ALA A 57 22.43 10.83 0.36
N CYS A 58 21.18 10.38 0.26
CA CYS A 58 20.73 9.44 -0.76
C CYS A 58 20.19 10.11 -2.05
N GLY A 59 20.45 11.41 -2.25
CA GLY A 59 20.16 12.12 -3.50
C GLY A 59 18.85 12.93 -3.51
N TYR A 60 18.22 13.14 -2.35
CA TYR A 60 17.10 14.09 -2.25
C TYR A 60 17.57 15.53 -2.32
N GLN A 61 16.89 16.33 -3.14
CA GLN A 61 17.12 17.77 -3.22
C GLN A 61 15.89 18.47 -2.63
N PRO A 62 15.98 19.00 -1.40
CA PRO A 62 14.89 19.74 -0.80
C PRO A 62 14.67 21.06 -1.56
N PRO A 63 13.42 21.53 -1.68
CA PRO A 63 13.14 22.86 -2.19
C PRO A 63 13.88 23.97 -1.43
N GLY A 64 14.31 24.99 -2.17
CA GLY A 64 15.07 26.12 -1.64
C GLY A 64 14.19 27.23 -1.06
N THR A 65 12.91 27.27 -1.42
CA THR A 65 11.99 28.33 -0.99
C THR A 65 10.67 27.79 -0.42
N LEU A 66 10.04 28.54 0.48
CA LEU A 66 8.74 28.18 1.05
C LEU A 66 7.65 28.01 -0.02
N ARG A 67 7.74 28.78 -1.11
CA ARG A 67 6.83 28.67 -2.26
C ARG A 67 6.97 27.32 -2.96
N GLU A 68 8.19 26.88 -3.23
CA GLU A 68 8.42 25.56 -3.83
C GLU A 68 7.96 24.43 -2.89
N TRP A 69 8.11 24.60 -1.56
CA TRP A 69 7.53 23.65 -0.59
C TRP A 69 5.99 23.59 -0.64
N ALA A 70 5.32 24.71 -0.95
CA ALA A 70 3.86 24.76 -1.12
C ALA A 70 3.39 24.15 -2.44
N GLU A 71 4.24 24.18 -3.48
CA GLU A 71 3.97 23.63 -4.81
C GLU A 71 4.27 22.11 -4.90
N LEU A 72 4.99 21.53 -3.94
CA LEU A 72 5.23 20.09 -3.88
C LEU A 72 3.90 19.32 -3.75
N SER A 73 3.63 18.48 -4.75
CA SER A 73 2.54 17.51 -4.69
C SER A 73 2.89 16.41 -3.70
N TRP A 74 2.39 16.53 -2.47
CA TRP A 74 2.47 15.48 -1.44
C TRP A 74 1.54 14.29 -1.71
N SER A 75 1.11 14.11 -2.97
CA SER A 75 0.14 13.10 -3.34
C SER A 75 0.73 11.70 -3.26
N TYR A 76 -0.03 10.78 -2.69
CA TYR A 76 0.24 9.32 -2.71
C TYR A 76 0.47 8.76 -4.12
N ALA A 77 0.03 9.48 -5.16
CA ALA A 77 0.21 9.07 -6.55
C ALA A 77 1.67 9.16 -6.99
N GLU A 78 2.44 10.14 -6.53
CA GLU A 78 3.81 10.38 -7.02
C GLU A 78 4.76 10.67 -5.85
N PRO A 79 5.10 9.64 -5.05
CA PRO A 79 6.02 9.80 -3.94
C PRO A 79 7.45 10.13 -4.41
N VAL A 80 8.07 11.12 -3.78
CA VAL A 80 9.44 11.56 -4.05
C VAL A 80 10.43 10.72 -3.23
N MET A 81 10.96 9.65 -3.85
CA MET A 81 11.88 8.70 -3.21
C MET A 81 13.07 8.39 -4.13
N PRO A 82 13.97 9.36 -4.39
CA PRO A 82 15.08 9.20 -5.33
C PRO A 82 16.05 8.07 -4.94
N TRP A 83 16.13 7.75 -3.65
CA TRP A 83 16.95 6.66 -3.11
C TRP A 83 16.41 5.25 -3.43
N ILE A 84 15.18 5.14 -3.93
CA ILE A 84 14.60 3.86 -4.31
C ILE A 84 14.83 3.63 -5.80
N ARG A 85 15.60 2.60 -6.14
CA ARG A 85 15.95 2.26 -7.53
C ARG A 85 14.73 2.03 -8.45
N ARG A 86 13.65 1.46 -7.92
CA ARG A 86 12.43 1.12 -8.69
C ARG A 86 11.16 1.51 -7.92
N PRO A 87 10.88 2.81 -7.74
CA PRO A 87 9.84 3.29 -6.84
C PRO A 87 8.45 2.88 -7.32
N ARG A 88 8.21 2.87 -8.64
CA ARG A 88 6.97 2.35 -9.23
C ARG A 88 6.71 0.88 -8.89
N ARG A 89 7.74 0.02 -8.95
CA ARG A 89 7.58 -1.41 -8.63
C ARG A 89 7.29 -1.63 -7.15
N LEU A 90 7.94 -0.86 -6.27
CA LEU A 90 7.66 -0.88 -4.83
C LEU A 90 6.21 -0.46 -4.56
N LYS A 91 5.80 0.69 -5.11
CA LYS A 91 4.44 1.21 -5.01
C LYS A 91 3.40 0.20 -5.48
N ASP A 92 3.60 -0.39 -6.66
CA ASP A 92 2.69 -1.39 -7.21
C ASP A 92 2.60 -2.62 -6.30
N ARG A 93 3.71 -3.07 -5.73
CA ARG A 93 3.74 -4.20 -4.79
C ARG A 93 2.93 -3.88 -3.52
N ILE A 94 3.14 -2.71 -2.92
CA ILE A 94 2.44 -2.27 -1.71
C ILE A 94 0.94 -2.10 -1.99
N LEU A 95 0.59 -1.42 -3.08
CA LEU A 95 -0.80 -1.23 -3.51
C LEU A 95 -1.48 -2.58 -3.69
N ARG A 96 -0.87 -3.51 -4.42
CA ARG A 96 -1.42 -4.86 -4.60
C ARG A 96 -1.64 -5.58 -3.28
N ALA A 97 -0.67 -5.53 -2.38
CA ALA A 97 -0.79 -6.20 -1.09
C ALA A 97 -1.93 -5.59 -0.26
N ILE A 98 -1.90 -4.28 0.00
CA ILE A 98 -2.79 -3.61 0.95
C ILE A 98 -4.20 -3.37 0.37
N VAL A 99 -4.28 -2.97 -0.89
CA VAL A 99 -5.54 -2.57 -1.53
C VAL A 99 -6.28 -3.77 -2.11
N PHE A 100 -5.56 -4.81 -2.57
CA PHE A 100 -6.18 -5.94 -3.29
C PHE A 100 -6.13 -7.25 -2.51
N TYR A 101 -4.92 -7.77 -2.25
CA TYR A 101 -4.77 -9.11 -1.68
C TYR A 101 -5.23 -9.22 -0.24
N LEU A 102 -4.97 -8.20 0.60
CA LEU A 102 -5.41 -8.24 2.00
C LEU A 102 -6.95 -8.22 2.14
N PRO A 103 -7.68 -7.30 1.48
CA PRO A 103 -9.14 -7.32 1.50
C PRO A 103 -9.74 -8.59 0.88
N LEU A 104 -9.10 -9.15 -0.16
CA LEU A 104 -9.52 -10.40 -0.77
C LEU A 104 -9.24 -11.60 0.14
N ALA A 105 -8.12 -11.63 0.87
CA ALA A 105 -7.80 -12.73 1.79
C ALA A 105 -8.66 -12.70 3.06
N PHE A 106 -8.97 -11.50 3.55
CA PHE A 106 -9.69 -11.25 4.80
C PHE A 106 -10.82 -10.24 4.55
N PRO A 107 -11.97 -10.69 4.00
CA PRO A 107 -13.11 -9.81 3.75
C PRO A 107 -13.68 -9.28 5.07
N GLY A 108 -14.02 -7.99 5.10
CA GLY A 108 -14.64 -7.30 6.24
C GLY A 108 -15.72 -6.31 5.78
N GLU A 109 -16.65 -5.98 6.68
CA GLU A 109 -17.75 -5.05 6.48
C GLU A 109 -17.34 -3.57 6.34
N VAL A 110 -16.18 -3.17 6.88
CA VAL A 110 -15.69 -1.78 6.88
C VAL A 110 -14.42 -1.66 6.03
N THR A 111 -14.58 -1.81 4.71
CA THR A 111 -13.54 -1.47 3.73
C THR A 111 -13.58 0.01 3.29
N ARG A 112 -14.05 0.92 4.17
CA ARG A 112 -14.45 2.29 3.81
C ARG A 112 -13.30 3.26 3.47
N GLY A 113 -12.05 2.97 3.83
CA GLY A 113 -10.92 3.89 3.61
C GLY A 113 -10.13 3.63 2.31
N THR A 114 -9.81 2.38 2.01
CA THR A 114 -8.83 2.04 0.95
C THR A 114 -9.48 1.73 -0.40
N LEU A 115 -10.80 1.49 -0.42
CA LEU A 115 -11.50 0.85 -1.54
C LEU A 115 -12.83 1.51 -1.94
N LYS A 116 -13.05 2.82 -1.68
CA LYS A 116 -14.31 3.51 -2.06
C LYS A 116 -14.77 3.22 -3.50
N HIS A 117 -13.85 3.10 -4.45
CA HIS A 117 -14.15 2.86 -5.87
C HIS A 117 -14.15 1.39 -6.30
N VAL A 118 -13.49 0.50 -5.55
CA VAL A 118 -13.52 -0.95 -5.83
C VAL A 118 -14.81 -1.54 -5.30
N ARG A 119 -15.27 -1.00 -4.16
CA ARG A 119 -16.43 -1.51 -3.45
C ARG A 119 -17.76 -1.18 -4.12
N SER A 120 -17.90 -0.15 -4.97
CA SER A 120 -19.20 0.07 -5.65
C SER A 120 -19.56 -1.12 -6.57
N ARG A 121 -18.56 -1.81 -7.13
CA ARG A 121 -18.73 -3.02 -7.97
C ARG A 121 -18.51 -4.34 -7.24
N MET A 122 -17.69 -4.38 -6.17
CA MET A 122 -17.51 -5.59 -5.34
C MET A 122 -18.60 -5.78 -4.27
N ARG A 123 -19.39 -4.75 -3.91
CA ARG A 123 -20.53 -4.91 -2.97
C ARG A 123 -21.61 -5.84 -3.50
N SER A 124 -21.70 -6.03 -4.81
CA SER A 124 -22.69 -6.87 -5.48
C SER A 124 -22.18 -8.29 -5.77
N LEU A 125 -20.95 -8.62 -5.38
CA LEU A 125 -20.48 -10.00 -5.39
C LEU A 125 -20.70 -10.54 -3.97
N PRO A 126 -21.81 -11.25 -3.71
CA PRO A 126 -21.96 -11.97 -2.44
C PRO A 126 -20.77 -12.93 -2.24
N ASP A 127 -20.64 -13.53 -1.06
CA ASP A 127 -19.78 -14.70 -0.79
C ASP A 127 -20.21 -15.90 -1.66
N ALA A 128 -20.23 -15.70 -2.97
CA ALA A 128 -20.66 -16.65 -3.95
C ALA A 128 -19.61 -17.76 -3.97
N PRO A 129 -20.04 -19.02 -3.99
CA PRO A 129 -19.12 -20.16 -3.89
C PRO A 129 -18.03 -20.16 -4.96
N TRP A 130 -18.24 -19.50 -6.11
CA TRP A 130 -17.22 -19.35 -7.14
C TRP A 130 -16.03 -18.46 -6.74
N MET A 131 -16.17 -17.59 -5.72
CA MET A 131 -15.08 -16.74 -5.22
C MET A 131 -14.18 -17.43 -4.19
N TRP A 132 -14.61 -18.55 -3.61
CA TRP A 132 -13.79 -19.35 -2.68
C TRP A 132 -12.38 -19.65 -3.18
N PRO A 133 -12.16 -20.10 -4.44
CA PRO A 133 -10.80 -20.30 -4.95
C PRO A 133 -9.98 -19.00 -4.97
N MET A 134 -10.60 -17.84 -5.21
CA MET A 134 -9.90 -16.55 -5.19
C MET A 134 -9.50 -16.13 -3.77
N HIS A 135 -10.38 -16.31 -2.79
CA HIS A 135 -10.04 -16.07 -1.37
C HIS A 135 -8.92 -16.99 -0.91
N TRP A 136 -8.99 -18.28 -1.28
CA TRP A 136 -7.95 -19.25 -0.97
C TRP A 136 -6.61 -18.87 -1.60
N LEU A 137 -6.60 -18.53 -2.90
CA LEU A 137 -5.39 -18.11 -3.61
C LEU A 137 -4.80 -16.81 -3.01
N ALA A 138 -5.65 -15.86 -2.63
CA ALA A 138 -5.22 -14.63 -1.96
C ALA A 138 -4.59 -14.92 -0.59
N ARG A 139 -5.20 -15.80 0.22
CA ARG A 139 -4.64 -16.25 1.51
C ARG A 139 -3.31 -16.97 1.31
N LEU A 140 -3.21 -17.85 0.32
CA LEU A 140 -1.97 -18.54 -0.03
C LEU A 140 -0.87 -17.55 -0.39
N ARG A 141 -1.17 -16.53 -1.21
CA ARG A 141 -0.21 -15.49 -1.58
C ARG A 141 0.21 -14.62 -0.41
N VAL A 142 -0.73 -14.24 0.45
CA VAL A 142 -0.41 -13.49 1.68
C VAL A 142 0.46 -14.34 2.61
N TRP A 143 0.17 -15.63 2.75
CA TRP A 143 0.95 -16.57 3.57
C TRP A 143 2.36 -16.77 3.02
N LEU A 144 2.50 -17.00 1.71
CA LEU A 144 3.79 -17.09 1.01
C LEU A 144 4.51 -15.74 0.88
N ARG A 145 3.89 -14.64 1.33
CA ARG A 145 4.39 -13.27 1.16
C ARG A 145 4.74 -12.94 -0.30
N PHE A 146 3.95 -13.49 -1.22
CA PHE A 146 4.20 -13.39 -2.66
C PHE A 146 3.20 -12.46 -3.33
N TYR A 147 3.68 -11.28 -3.72
CA TYR A 147 2.90 -10.24 -4.41
C TYR A 147 3.44 -9.92 -5.82
N GLY A 148 4.31 -10.80 -6.34
CA GLY A 148 4.81 -10.77 -7.71
C GLY A 148 3.82 -11.41 -8.69
N LEU A 149 3.90 -11.07 -9.98
CA LEU A 149 3.11 -11.71 -11.05
C LEU A 149 1.58 -11.60 -10.92
N ALA A 150 1.10 -10.39 -10.69
CA ALA A 150 -0.33 -10.14 -10.53
C ALA A 150 -1.03 -9.89 -11.88
N TRP A 151 -1.16 -10.94 -12.69
CA TRP A 151 -2.05 -10.91 -13.86
C TRP A 151 -3.49 -10.57 -13.42
N GLU A 152 -3.93 -11.08 -12.26
CA GLU A 152 -5.19 -10.71 -11.61
C GLU A 152 -5.32 -9.20 -11.39
N TRP A 153 -4.25 -8.54 -10.92
CA TRP A 153 -4.23 -7.09 -10.73
C TRP A 153 -4.24 -6.33 -12.06
N ARG A 154 -3.57 -6.86 -13.09
CA ARG A 154 -3.60 -6.27 -14.43
C ARG A 154 -5.00 -6.36 -15.04
N VAL A 155 -5.65 -7.51 -14.94
CA VAL A 155 -7.05 -7.71 -15.34
C VAL A 155 -7.96 -6.79 -14.53
N PHE A 156 -7.76 -6.72 -13.22
CA PHE A 156 -8.52 -5.84 -12.33
C PHE A 156 -8.36 -4.35 -12.70
N ASN A 157 -7.16 -3.91 -13.07
CA ASN A 157 -6.93 -2.53 -13.52
C ASN A 157 -7.41 -2.29 -14.96
N TRP A 158 -7.38 -3.29 -15.82
CA TRP A 158 -7.95 -3.22 -17.18
C TRP A 158 -9.47 -3.06 -17.14
N VAL A 159 -10.14 -3.71 -16.19
CA VAL A 159 -11.59 -3.53 -15.93
C VAL A 159 -11.90 -2.18 -15.24
N ARG A 160 -10.88 -1.49 -14.69
CA ARG A 160 -10.98 -0.15 -14.06
C ARG A 160 -10.66 1.02 -15.00
N GLY A 161 -9.99 0.77 -16.13
CA GLY A 161 -9.72 1.76 -17.19
C GLY A 161 -10.88 1.84 -18.16
#